data_AF-X1EA11-F1
#
_entry.id   AF-X1EA11-F1
#
_cell.length_a   1.000
_cell.length_b   1.000
_cell.length_c   1.000
_cell.angle_alpha   90.00
_cell.angle_beta   90.00
_cell.angle_gamma   90.00
#
_symmetry.space_group_name_H-M   'P 1'
#
loop_
_entity.id
_entity.type
_entity.pdbx_description
1 polymer ?
#
loop_
_entity_poly.entity_id
_entity_poly.type
_entity_poly.pdbx_seq_one_letter_code
_entity_poly.pdbx_strand_id
1 'polypeptide(L)'
;MVIKTGKLRRFPEMVWDSDYIHVWHLDDNLVDSAGSDDGTNYGTEIVSGKIGKARDFEQGESDYINLGDMSQPADGSLTTITLEVWV
;
A
#
# COMPACT_ATOMS: atom_id res chain seq x y z
N MET A 1 -4.42 31.61 2.29
CA MET A 1 -4.28 31.18 0.88
C MET A 1 -2.85 31.52 0.44
N VAL A 2 -1.98 30.51 0.43
CA VAL A 2 -0.62 30.64 -0.10
C VAL A 2 -0.53 29.63 -1.23
N ILE A 3 -0.46 30.13 -2.46
CA ILE A 3 -0.20 29.31 -3.64
C ILE A 3 1.32 29.25 -3.78
N LYS A 4 1.91 28.10 -3.42
CA LYS A 4 3.27 27.77 -3.84
C LYS A 4 3.17 27.01 -5.16
N THR A 5 3.40 27.72 -6.26
CA THR A 5 3.63 27.15 -7.58
C THR A 5 4.94 26.38 -7.59
N GLY A 6 4.83 25.07 -7.43
CA GLY A 6 5.88 24.11 -7.70
C GLY A 6 5.19 22.86 -8.20
N LYS A 7 5.49 22.47 -9.44
CA LYS A 7 4.95 21.29 -10.13
C LYS A 7 4.88 20.12 -9.15
N LEU A 8 3.68 19.78 -8.65
CA LEU A 8 3.45 18.60 -7.81
C LEU A 8 3.57 17.38 -8.71
N ARG A 9 4.80 17.07 -9.10
CA ARG A 9 5.13 15.73 -9.57
C ARG A 9 4.96 14.87 -8.33
N ARG A 10 3.79 14.21 -8.27
CA ARG A 10 3.34 13.21 -7.30
C ARG A 10 4.54 12.39 -6.80
N PHE A 11 5.08 12.76 -5.63
CA PHE A 11 6.06 11.97 -4.90
C PHE A 11 5.28 11.31 -3.75
N PRO A 12 4.54 10.21 -4.00
CA PRO A 12 3.85 9.48 -2.93
C PRO A 12 4.83 9.08 -1.82
N GLU A 13 6.11 8.91 -2.14
CA GLU A 13 7.20 8.66 -1.18
C GLU A 13 7.42 9.79 -0.14
N MET A 14 6.79 10.95 -0.30
CA MET A 14 6.85 12.06 0.67
C MET A 14 5.49 12.39 1.31
N VAL A 15 4.45 11.57 1.08
CA VAL A 15 3.11 11.75 1.66
C VAL A 15 2.99 11.02 3.00
N TRP A 16 3.68 9.90 3.14
CA TRP A 16 3.76 9.12 4.37
C TRP A 16 4.86 9.71 5.28
N ASP A 17 4.59 9.84 6.58
CA ASP A 17 5.64 10.16 7.54
C ASP A 17 6.50 8.93 7.83
N SER A 18 7.56 9.08 8.62
CA SER A 18 8.51 8.01 8.92
C SER A 18 7.92 6.82 9.68
N ASP A 19 6.68 6.94 10.17
CA ASP A 19 6.06 5.92 11.00
C ASP A 19 5.31 4.88 10.15
N TYR A 20 5.06 5.18 8.87
CA TYR A 20 4.60 4.22 7.88
C TYR A 20 5.77 3.46 7.27
N ILE A 21 5.85 2.16 7.55
CA ILE A 21 6.88 1.27 6.99
C ILE A 21 6.44 0.58 5.69
N HIS A 22 5.13 0.43 5.47
CA HIS A 22 4.56 -0.12 4.24
C HIS A 22 3.23 0.55 3.89
N VAL A 23 3.01 0.85 2.61
CA VAL A 23 1.72 1.36 2.11
C VAL A 23 1.42 0.86 0.71
N TRP A 24 0.38 0.03 0.59
CA TRP A 24 -0.14 -0.47 -0.68
C TRP A 24 -1.45 0.23 -1.07
N HIS A 25 -1.50 0.77 -2.28
CA HIS A 25 -2.71 1.41 -2.81
C HIS A 25 -3.71 0.43 -3.43
N LEU A 26 -3.30 -0.82 -3.67
CA LEU A 26 -4.13 -1.90 -4.21
C LEU A 26 -4.85 -1.51 -5.52
N ASP A 27 -4.18 -0.72 -6.37
CA ASP A 27 -4.72 -0.21 -7.63
C ASP A 27 -4.29 -1.10 -8.82
N ASP A 28 -3.78 -0.51 -9.91
CA ASP A 28 -3.26 -1.24 -11.07
C ASP A 28 -2.03 -2.09 -10.76
N ASN A 29 -1.32 -1.80 -9.66
CA ASN A 29 -0.19 -2.59 -9.19
C ASN A 29 -0.28 -2.83 -7.68
N LEU A 30 0.68 -3.61 -7.17
CA LEU A 30 0.79 -3.97 -5.77
C LEU A 30 2.11 -3.47 -5.17
N VAL A 31 2.63 -2.36 -5.69
CA VAL A 31 3.90 -1.79 -5.21
C VAL A 31 3.72 -1.22 -3.81
N ASP A 32 4.69 -1.47 -2.94
CA ASP A 32 4.81 -0.80 -1.66
C ASP A 32 5.34 0.63 -1.89
N SER A 33 4.52 1.63 -1.59
CA SER A 33 4.86 3.03 -1.81
C SER A 33 5.67 3.67 -0.67
N ALA A 34 5.82 2.98 0.46
CA ALA A 34 6.62 3.44 1.61
C ALA A 34 7.93 2.64 1.76
N GLY A 35 7.99 1.41 1.25
CA GLY A 35 9.14 0.52 1.32
C GLY A 35 9.47 -0.16 0.00
N SER A 36 9.83 -1.44 0.07
CA SER A 36 10.20 -2.27 -1.09
C SER A 36 9.53 -3.65 -1.08
N ASP A 37 8.55 -3.86 -0.21
CA ASP A 37 7.90 -5.16 -0.03
C ASP A 37 6.64 -5.23 -0.88
N ASP A 38 6.86 -5.31 -2.20
CA ASP A 38 5.78 -5.38 -3.19
C ASP A 38 4.94 -6.66 -3.03
N GLY A 39 3.63 -6.51 -3.22
CA GLY A 39 2.70 -7.63 -3.17
C GLY A 39 2.69 -8.47 -4.45
N THR A 40 2.45 -9.77 -4.29
CA THR A 40 2.20 -10.71 -5.39
C THR A 40 0.74 -11.13 -5.39
N ASN A 41 0.06 -10.96 -6.53
CA ASN A 41 -1.36 -11.28 -6.67
C ASN A 41 -1.59 -12.79 -6.89
N TYR A 42 -2.48 -13.38 -6.09
CA TYR A 42 -3.00 -14.73 -6.29
C TYR A 42 -4.53 -14.66 -6.39
N GLY A 43 -5.05 -14.39 -7.60
CA GLY A 43 -6.48 -14.51 -7.90
C GLY A 43 -7.31 -13.24 -7.74
N THR A 44 -6.82 -12.19 -7.06
CA THR A 44 -7.60 -10.96 -6.88
C THR A 44 -7.80 -10.20 -8.19
N GLU A 45 -8.95 -9.52 -8.31
CA GLU A 45 -9.27 -8.68 -9.45
C GLU A 45 -9.28 -7.19 -9.10
N ILE A 46 -9.02 -6.34 -10.09
CA ILE A 46 -9.11 -4.89 -9.94
C ILE A 46 -10.57 -4.46 -10.11
N VAL A 47 -11.11 -3.80 -9.09
CA VAL A 47 -12.47 -3.24 -9.09
C VAL A 47 -12.44 -1.74 -8.78
N SER A 48 -13.59 -1.07 -8.91
CA SER A 48 -13.72 0.31 -8.42
C SER A 48 -13.78 0.31 -6.90
N GLY A 49 -12.90 1.09 -6.26
CA GLY A 49 -12.81 1.20 -4.81
C GLY A 49 -13.54 2.41 -4.24
N LYS A 50 -13.55 2.55 -2.90
CA LYS A 50 -14.04 3.76 -2.22
C LYS A 50 -13.29 5.02 -2.65
N ILE A 51 -12.00 4.88 -2.93
CA ILE A 51 -11.14 5.92 -3.49
C ILE A 51 -10.37 5.29 -4.66
N GLY A 52 -10.72 5.66 -5.90
CA GLY A 52 -10.06 5.12 -7.09
C GLY A 52 -10.38 3.65 -7.32
N LYS A 53 -9.35 2.79 -7.29
CA LYS A 53 -9.45 1.34 -7.54
C LYS A 53 -9.24 0.57 -6.23
N ALA A 54 -9.63 -0.70 -6.22
CA ALA A 54 -9.43 -1.63 -5.12
C ALA A 54 -9.24 -3.06 -5.65
N ARG A 55 -9.10 -4.01 -4.71
CA ARG A 55 -9.01 -5.44 -5.00
C ARG A 55 -10.25 -6.17 -4.48
N ASP A 56 -10.80 -7.01 -5.34
CA ASP A 56 -11.82 -7.99 -4.98
C ASP A 56 -11.13 -9.32 -4.65
N PHE A 57 -11.52 -9.93 -3.52
CA PHE A 57 -10.95 -11.15 -2.97
C PHE A 57 -11.98 -12.30 -2.92
N GLU A 58 -13.17 -12.12 -3.50
CA GLU A 58 -14.28 -13.08 -3.42
C GLU A 58 -14.58 -13.76 -4.77
N GLN A 59 -13.75 -13.51 -5.80
CA GLN A 59 -13.92 -14.13 -7.12
C GLN A 59 -13.60 -15.63 -7.09
N GLY A 60 -12.63 -16.05 -6.27
CA GLY A 60 -12.28 -17.44 -6.00
C GLY A 60 -12.26 -17.77 -4.50
N GLU A 61 -12.33 -19.06 -4.15
CA GLU A 61 -12.28 -19.52 -2.75
C GLU A 61 -10.90 -19.34 -2.07
N SER A 62 -9.91 -18.76 -2.75
CA SER A 62 -8.53 -18.70 -2.26
C SER A 62 -7.78 -17.47 -2.76
N ASP A 63 -8.48 -16.34 -2.96
CA ASP A 63 -7.84 -15.12 -3.43
C ASP A 63 -7.07 -14.43 -2.30
N TYR A 64 -5.82 -14.07 -2.54
CA TYR A 64 -5.01 -13.31 -1.59
C TYR A 64 -3.91 -12.52 -2.28
N ILE A 65 -3.33 -11.59 -1.53
CA ILE A 65 -2.08 -10.93 -1.89
C ILE A 65 -1.01 -11.40 -0.92
N ASN A 66 0.08 -11.91 -1.47
CA ASN A 66 1.25 -12.32 -0.69
C ASN A 66 2.24 -11.16 -0.61
N LEU A 67 2.63 -10.77 0.61
CA LEU A 67 3.62 -9.72 0.85
C LEU A 67 5.04 -10.28 1.09
N GLY A 68 5.19 -11.61 1.11
CA GLY A 68 6.45 -12.28 1.40
C GLY A 68 6.94 -12.07 2.83
N ASP A 69 8.26 -12.20 3.01
CA ASP A 69 8.93 -11.82 4.25
C ASP A 69 9.12 -10.30 4.25
N MET A 70 8.27 -9.60 5.01
CA MET A 70 8.33 -8.14 5.10
C MET A 70 9.58 -7.67 5.85
N SER A 71 10.13 -6.56 5.39
CA SER A 71 11.24 -5.85 6.02
C SER A 71 10.84 -5.38 7.42
N GLN A 72 11.77 -5.43 8.37
CA GLN A 72 11.52 -4.96 9.73
C GLN A 72 11.72 -3.44 9.84
N PRO A 73 11.09 -2.79 10.83
CA PRO A 73 11.44 -1.43 11.21
C PRO A 73 12.94 -1.31 11.50
N ALA A 74 13.49 -0.11 11.33
CA ALA A 74 14.92 0.14 11.46
C ALA A 74 15.50 -0.18 12.86
N ASP A 75 14.66 -0.29 13.89
CA ASP A 75 15.06 -0.71 15.23
C ASP A 75 15.18 -2.23 15.41
N GLY A 76 14.89 -3.00 14.35
CA GLY A 76 15.00 -4.46 14.31
C GLY A 76 13.96 -5.18 15.17
N SER A 77 12.87 -4.51 15.57
CA SER A 77 11.87 -5.10 16.46
C SER A 77 10.44 -4.92 15.95
N LEU A 78 9.80 -6.04 15.61
CA LEU A 78 8.35 -6.10 15.40
C LEU A 78 7.62 -6.31 16.72
N THR A 79 7.74 -5.39 17.68
CA THR A 79 7.04 -5.52 18.97
C THR A 79 5.61 -5.00 18.93
N THR A 80 5.28 -4.10 18.00
CA THR A 80 3.94 -3.52 17.86
C THR A 80 3.71 -3.08 16.43
N ILE A 81 2.51 -3.36 15.90
CA ILE A 81 2.07 -2.92 14.58
C ILE A 81 0.70 -2.25 14.68
N THR A 82 0.45 -1.27 13.82
CA THR A 82 -0.89 -0.70 13.57
C THR A 82 -1.23 -0.93 12.11
N LEU A 83 -2.48 -1.31 11.83
CA LEU A 83 -3.00 -1.51 10.48
C LEU A 83 -4.22 -0.64 10.26
N GLU A 84 -4.28 0.03 9.11
CA GLU A 84 -5.46 0.71 8.62
C GLU A 84 -5.78 0.27 7.19
N VAL A 85 -7.07 0.11 6.88
CA VAL A 85 -7.52 -0.37 5.56
C VAL A 85 -8.90 0.20 5.21
N TRP A 86 -9.10 0.45 3.92
CA TRP A 86 -10.43 0.71 3.35
C TRP A 86 -11.01 -0.60 2.81
N VAL A 87 -12.12 -1.03 3.40
CA VAL A 87 -12.94 -2.19 2.95
C VAL A 87 -14.36 -1.74 2.65
#